data_AF-A0A4U6VF69-F1
#
_entry.id   AF-A0A4U6VF69-F1
#
_cell.length_a   1.000
_cell.length_b   1.000
_cell.length_c   1.000
_cell.angle_alpha   90.00
_cell.angle_beta   90.00
_cell.angle_gamma   90.00
#
_symmetry.space_group_name_H-M   'P 1'
#
loop_
_entity.id
_entity.type
_entity.pdbx_description
1 polymer ?
#
loop_
_entity_poly.entity_id
_entity_poly.type
_entity_poly.pdbx_seq_one_letter_code
_entity_poly.pdbx_strand_id
1 'polypeptide(L)'
;MRRWGSKPAAAGASWREKEGAVGEIGGVRSGREERRSHVSLTAAHVRSAAAAAAGMGDSGGSVVSVDVERISFGGKLCKAAASARLLLLVAVIVLLLPSADARRRPVHLRLYMHDIIGGPEQTAIHLIRNAGPPHKSLKGAYFGDTMAIDDLVTDGPGIDSGSVGRAQGTYMLSSQHEEVLVAAVTVTLTDGPYSGSTFVIAGRVGIYDDKSELAIVGGTGQLRRAAGYVLWRMAKVVSEVYIVVELIVDMSVPANAAAPSNGSSLAIE
;
A
#
# COMPACT_ATOMS: atom_id res chain seq x y z
N MET A 1 39.46 -43.77 7.27
CA MET A 1 40.45 -42.69 7.44
C MET A 1 39.92 -41.48 6.67
N ARG A 2 39.70 -40.27 7.18
CA ARG A 2 39.90 -39.66 8.50
C ARG A 2 38.61 -38.89 8.84
N ARG A 3 38.36 -38.81 10.16
CA ARG A 3 37.30 -38.12 10.88
C ARG A 3 37.91 -36.85 11.48
N TRP A 4 37.16 -35.75 11.55
CA TRP A 4 37.18 -34.66 12.56
C TRP A 4 36.25 -33.56 12.02
N GLY A 5 35.44 -32.84 12.77
CA GLY A 5 35.27 -32.70 14.22
C GLY A 5 34.28 -31.55 14.45
N SER A 6 33.53 -31.66 15.54
CA SER A 6 32.40 -30.83 16.00
C SER A 6 32.76 -29.41 16.50
N LYS A 7 31.75 -28.51 16.41
CA LYS A 7 31.32 -27.34 17.25
C LYS A 7 32.19 -26.92 18.48
N PRO A 8 32.17 -25.65 18.99
CA PRO A 8 30.97 -24.82 19.22
C PRO A 8 31.06 -23.26 19.23
N ALA A 9 29.87 -22.64 19.25
CA ALA A 9 29.35 -21.46 19.98
C ALA A 9 30.11 -20.12 20.24
N ALA A 10 29.33 -19.05 20.01
CA ALA A 10 29.08 -17.85 20.85
C ALA A 10 29.98 -16.60 20.77
N ALA A 11 29.37 -15.49 20.33
CA ALA A 11 29.34 -14.13 20.91
C ALA A 11 28.57 -13.25 19.90
N GLY A 12 27.62 -12.37 20.20
CA GLY A 12 27.27 -11.66 21.42
C GLY A 12 26.93 -10.24 20.98
N ALA A 13 25.65 -9.87 20.95
CA ALA A 13 25.22 -8.47 20.82
C ALA A 13 23.91 -8.29 21.59
N SER A 14 24.07 -7.86 22.83
CA SER A 14 23.00 -7.42 23.71
C SER A 14 22.57 -6.01 23.35
N TRP A 15 21.27 -5.76 23.28
CA TRP A 15 20.71 -4.44 23.54
C TRP A 15 19.80 -4.57 24.75
N ARG A 16 20.35 -4.28 25.94
CA ARG A 16 19.58 -3.94 27.14
C ARG A 16 19.52 -2.42 27.20
N GLU A 17 18.33 -1.90 27.00
CA GLU A 17 17.98 -0.54 27.37
C GLU A 17 17.89 -0.48 28.91
N LYS A 18 18.83 0.23 29.53
CA LYS A 18 18.77 0.63 30.94
C LYS A 18 18.56 2.13 30.94
N GLU A 19 17.37 2.57 31.29
CA GLU A 19 17.18 3.85 31.96
C GLU A 19 16.68 3.59 33.38
N GLY A 20 17.36 4.21 34.34
CA GLY A 20 16.96 4.15 35.74
C GLY A 20 18.09 4.51 36.68
N ALA A 21 18.07 5.78 37.13
CA ALA A 21 18.27 6.23 38.51
C ALA A 21 19.19 7.47 38.59
N VAL A 22 18.56 8.64 38.71
CA VAL A 22 19.15 9.82 39.37
C VAL A 22 18.90 9.63 40.87
N GLY A 23 19.95 9.69 41.68
CA GLY A 23 19.88 9.71 43.14
C GLY A 23 19.72 11.14 43.67
N GLU A 24 18.80 11.31 44.62
CA GLU A 24 18.71 12.48 45.50
C GLU A 24 19.70 12.37 46.67
N ILE A 25 20.21 13.51 47.16
CA ILE A 25 19.92 14.12 48.49
C ILE A 25 20.89 15.32 48.70
N GLY A 26 20.49 16.47 49.25
CA GLY A 26 19.26 16.78 49.95
C GLY A 26 19.07 18.27 50.25
N GLY A 27 17.92 18.56 50.84
CA GLY A 27 17.52 19.87 51.33
C GLY A 27 16.16 19.77 52.00
N VAL A 28 16.17 19.79 53.34
CA VAL A 28 14.98 19.75 54.20
C VAL A 28 14.10 21.00 53.96
N ARG A 29 12.79 20.82 53.75
CA ARG A 29 11.71 21.64 54.37
C ARG A 29 10.29 21.12 54.07
N SER A 30 9.59 20.89 55.17
CA SER A 30 8.14 20.82 55.43
C SER A 30 7.17 21.40 54.37
N GLY A 31 6.15 20.61 53.99
CA GLY A 31 4.84 21.16 53.59
C GLY A 31 3.93 20.29 52.71
N ARG A 32 2.87 19.71 53.32
CA ARG A 32 1.56 19.34 52.74
C ARG A 32 1.50 18.19 51.71
N GLU A 33 0.95 17.07 52.16
CA GLU A 33 0.62 15.86 51.38
C GLU A 33 -0.56 16.13 50.41
N GLU A 34 -0.31 16.06 49.11
CA GLU A 34 -1.34 16.08 48.06
C GLU A 34 -1.36 14.70 47.38
N ARG A 35 -2.45 13.95 47.59
CA ARG A 35 -2.68 12.61 47.01
C ARG A 35 -2.89 12.73 45.50
N ARG A 36 -1.86 12.44 44.69
CA ARG A 36 -2.00 12.24 43.24
C ARG A 36 -2.33 10.77 42.93
N SER A 37 -3.53 10.53 42.41
CA SER A 37 -3.89 9.27 41.77
C SER A 37 -3.28 9.19 40.37
N HIS A 38 -2.42 8.20 40.13
CA HIS A 38 -1.93 7.87 38.79
C HIS A 38 -2.94 7.00 38.05
N VAL A 39 -3.32 7.43 36.83
CA VAL A 39 -4.10 6.63 35.89
C VAL A 39 -3.13 6.05 34.86
N SER A 40 -3.08 4.72 34.74
CA SER A 40 -2.35 4.03 33.68
C SER A 40 -3.37 3.46 32.69
N LEU A 41 -3.33 3.94 31.46
CA LEU A 41 -4.11 3.41 30.34
C LEU A 41 -3.21 2.45 29.56
N THR A 42 -3.52 1.16 29.58
CA THR A 42 -2.93 0.18 28.67
C THR A 42 -3.93 -0.08 27.55
N ALA A 43 -3.59 0.38 26.34
CA ALA A 43 -4.37 0.07 25.15
C ALA A 43 -4.02 -1.35 24.70
N ALA A 44 -4.93 -2.30 24.86
CA ALA A 44 -4.82 -3.60 24.22
C ALA A 44 -5.26 -3.46 22.75
N HIS A 45 -4.39 -3.81 21.80
CA HIS A 45 -4.80 -4.02 20.42
C HIS A 45 -5.72 -5.25 20.36
N VAL A 46 -7.03 -5.03 20.26
CA VAL A 46 -7.97 -6.09 19.96
C VAL A 46 -7.92 -6.32 18.46
N ARG A 47 -7.28 -7.42 18.04
CA ARG A 47 -7.51 -7.95 16.68
C ARG A 47 -8.98 -8.34 16.59
N SER A 48 -9.69 -7.80 15.60
CA SER A 48 -11.04 -8.24 15.26
C SER A 48 -11.05 -9.76 15.05
N ALA A 49 -11.87 -10.46 15.83
CA ALA A 49 -12.07 -11.91 15.70
C ALA A 49 -12.77 -12.31 14.37
N ALA A 50 -13.16 -11.35 13.53
CA ALA A 50 -13.66 -11.63 12.18
C ALA A 50 -12.54 -11.85 11.14
N ALA A 51 -11.28 -11.47 11.43
CA ALA A 51 -10.16 -11.60 10.50
C ALA A 51 -9.39 -12.93 10.63
N ALA A 52 -9.77 -13.83 11.55
CA ALA A 52 -9.06 -15.09 11.79
C ALA A 52 -9.61 -16.29 10.98
N ALA A 53 -10.72 -16.14 10.26
CA ALA A 53 -11.36 -17.25 9.53
C ALA A 53 -11.25 -17.18 7.99
N ALA A 54 -10.72 -16.09 7.41
CA ALA A 54 -10.50 -15.99 5.97
C ALA A 54 -9.25 -15.15 5.73
N GLY A 55 -8.17 -15.76 5.25
CA GLY A 55 -6.89 -15.09 4.98
C GLY A 55 -6.94 -14.09 3.82
N MET A 56 -7.70 -12.99 3.98
CA MET A 56 -7.86 -11.91 3.01
C MET A 56 -7.57 -10.57 3.69
N GLY A 57 -6.86 -9.68 2.98
CA GLY A 57 -6.32 -8.42 3.49
C GLY A 57 -7.33 -7.51 4.16
N ASP A 58 -6.86 -6.89 5.25
CA ASP A 58 -7.51 -5.94 6.13
C ASP A 58 -8.02 -4.71 5.35
N SER A 59 -9.33 -4.68 5.03
CA SER A 59 -10.02 -3.43 4.73
C SER A 59 -10.20 -2.69 6.06
N GLY A 60 -9.16 -1.97 6.47
CA GLY A 60 -8.93 -1.41 7.81
C GLY A 60 -9.96 -0.37 8.28
N GLY A 61 -11.18 -0.82 8.57
CA GLY A 61 -12.08 -0.15 9.49
C GLY A 61 -11.68 -0.48 10.92
N SER A 62 -11.08 0.47 11.64
CA SER A 62 -10.77 0.29 13.06
C SER A 62 -12.07 0.42 13.86
N VAL A 63 -12.70 -0.71 14.20
CA VAL A 63 -13.82 -0.72 15.17
C VAL A 63 -13.22 -0.71 16.57
N VAL A 64 -13.22 0.45 17.22
CA VAL A 64 -12.89 0.55 18.65
C VAL A 64 -14.09 0.10 19.46
N SER A 65 -14.15 -1.18 19.83
CA SER A 65 -15.11 -1.66 20.84
C SER A 65 -14.55 -1.36 22.22
N VAL A 66 -15.17 -0.42 22.93
CA VAL A 66 -14.87 -0.13 24.33
C VAL A 66 -15.81 -0.99 25.18
N ASP A 67 -15.27 -2.09 25.71
CA ASP A 67 -16.01 -2.94 26.65
C ASP A 67 -15.89 -2.35 28.06
N VAL A 68 -16.97 -1.73 28.55
CA VAL A 68 -16.97 -0.90 29.77
C VAL A 68 -17.02 -1.75 31.06
N GLU A 69 -17.06 -3.08 30.98
CA GLU A 69 -17.32 -3.92 32.15
C GLU A 69 -16.12 -4.26 33.06
N ARG A 70 -14.87 -4.06 32.63
CA ARG A 70 -13.69 -4.44 33.45
C ARG A 70 -12.57 -3.40 33.50
N ILE A 71 -12.81 -2.34 34.26
CA ILE A 71 -11.74 -1.53 34.85
C ILE A 71 -11.40 -2.12 36.23
N SER A 72 -10.31 -2.87 36.34
CA SER A 72 -9.88 -3.49 37.60
C SER A 72 -9.07 -2.51 38.44
N PHE A 73 -9.69 -1.90 39.46
CA PHE A 73 -8.98 -1.23 40.54
C PHE A 73 -8.47 -2.25 41.54
N GLY A 74 -7.15 -2.24 41.80
CA GLY A 74 -6.53 -3.07 42.82
C GLY A 74 -7.15 -2.78 44.20
N GLY A 75 -7.86 -3.77 44.73
CA GLY A 75 -8.43 -3.74 46.08
C GLY A 75 -9.93 -3.42 46.11
N LYS A 76 -10.73 -4.46 46.37
CA LYS A 76 -12.19 -4.48 46.60
C LYS A 76 -13.02 -3.90 45.46
N LEU A 77 -13.74 -4.80 44.77
CA LEU A 77 -14.81 -4.52 43.81
C LEU A 77 -15.85 -3.55 44.41
N CYS A 78 -15.59 -2.25 44.27
CA CYS A 78 -16.64 -1.24 44.32
C CYS A 78 -17.21 -1.16 42.92
N LYS A 79 -18.52 -1.36 42.76
CA LYS A 79 -19.24 -1.07 41.52
C LYS A 79 -19.07 0.41 41.20
N ALA A 80 -18.04 0.76 40.43
CA ALA A 80 -17.85 2.11 39.95
C ALA A 80 -18.89 2.34 38.85
N ALA A 81 -20.07 2.84 39.22
CA ALA A 81 -20.93 3.49 38.26
C ALA A 81 -20.13 4.67 37.68
N ALA A 82 -19.57 4.50 36.49
CA ALA A 82 -18.89 5.58 35.80
C ALA A 82 -19.87 6.74 35.71
N SER A 83 -19.57 7.85 36.41
CA SER A 83 -20.47 9.01 36.43
C SER A 83 -20.75 9.42 34.99
N ALA A 84 -21.99 9.82 34.68
CA ALA A 84 -22.37 10.24 33.32
C ALA A 84 -21.42 11.30 32.75
N ARG A 85 -20.80 12.12 33.61
CA ARG A 85 -19.76 13.09 33.25
C ARG A 85 -18.49 12.45 32.71
N LEU A 86 -18.02 11.34 33.29
CA LEU A 86 -16.83 10.63 32.81
C LEU A 86 -17.10 9.93 31.47
N LEU A 87 -18.28 9.32 31.31
CA LEU A 87 -18.69 8.74 30.03
C LEU A 87 -18.85 9.81 28.94
N LEU A 88 -19.44 10.96 29.29
CA LEU A 88 -19.52 12.11 28.38
C LEU A 88 -18.13 12.64 28.02
N LEU A 89 -17.20 12.70 28.97
CA LEU A 89 -15.84 13.17 28.74
C LEU A 89 -15.06 12.21 27.83
N VAL A 90 -15.20 10.90 28.03
CA VAL A 90 -14.61 9.88 27.15
C VAL A 90 -15.25 9.93 25.77
N ALA A 91 -16.57 10.07 25.66
CA ALA A 91 -17.25 10.20 24.37
C ALA A 91 -16.81 11.48 23.62
N VAL A 92 -16.67 12.60 24.33
CA VAL A 92 -16.14 13.85 23.76
C VAL A 92 -14.68 13.68 23.33
N ILE A 93 -13.82 13.01 24.11
CA ILE A 93 -12.44 12.72 23.71
C ILE A 93 -12.41 11.84 22.46
N VAL A 94 -13.22 10.78 22.40
CA VAL A 94 -13.32 9.89 21.22
C VAL A 94 -13.81 10.66 19.98
N LEU A 95 -14.76 11.59 20.14
CA LEU A 95 -15.25 12.45 19.06
C LEU A 95 -14.23 13.54 18.64
N LEU A 96 -13.31 13.92 19.54
CA LEU A 96 -12.25 14.89 19.28
C LEU A 96 -10.95 14.23 18.78
N LEU A 97 -10.83 12.90 18.83
CA LEU A 97 -9.73 12.21 18.16
C LEU A 97 -9.89 12.43 16.66
N PRO A 98 -8.90 13.01 15.96
CA PRO A 98 -8.96 13.09 14.52
C PRO A 98 -9.06 11.67 13.98
N SER A 99 -10.14 11.37 13.24
CA SER A 99 -10.23 10.12 12.50
C SER A 99 -8.93 9.96 11.71
N ALA A 100 -8.29 8.80 11.84
CA ALA A 100 -7.04 8.49 11.13
C ALA A 100 -7.21 8.50 9.60
N ASP A 101 -8.44 8.71 9.10
CA ASP A 101 -8.70 9.38 7.83
C ASP A 101 -8.18 10.82 7.86
N ALA A 102 -6.86 10.93 7.94
CA ALA A 102 -6.12 12.12 7.56
C ALA A 102 -6.64 12.53 6.19
N ARG A 103 -7.30 13.70 6.13
CA ARG A 103 -7.80 14.36 4.92
C ARG A 103 -6.94 13.97 3.72
N ARG A 104 -7.47 13.19 2.77
CA ARG A 104 -6.72 12.74 1.59
C ARG A 104 -6.87 13.78 0.47
N ARG A 105 -5.82 14.01 -0.31
CA ARG A 105 -5.87 14.85 -1.52
C ARG A 105 -6.05 13.97 -2.76
N PRO A 106 -6.95 14.31 -3.70
CA PRO A 106 -7.11 13.58 -4.94
C PRO A 106 -5.92 13.82 -5.87
N VAL A 107 -5.65 12.83 -6.73
CA VAL A 107 -4.65 12.86 -7.80
C VAL A 107 -5.27 12.15 -9.01
N HIS A 108 -5.39 12.89 -10.10
CA HIS A 108 -5.89 12.40 -11.38
C HIS A 108 -4.77 12.50 -12.40
N LEU A 109 -4.48 11.39 -13.09
CA LEU A 109 -3.49 11.35 -14.17
C LEU A 109 -4.09 10.63 -15.37
N ARG A 110 -3.71 11.05 -16.57
CA ARG A 110 -3.98 10.34 -17.81
C ARG A 110 -2.66 10.10 -18.50
N LEU A 111 -2.32 8.83 -18.69
CA LEU A 111 -1.01 8.39 -19.16
C LEU A 111 -1.18 7.36 -20.28
N TYR A 112 -0.17 7.22 -21.14
CA TYR A 112 -0.18 6.24 -22.22
C TYR A 112 1.05 5.35 -22.13
N MET A 113 0.82 4.05 -21.97
CA MET A 113 1.85 3.02 -21.90
C MET A 113 2.04 2.37 -23.28
N HIS A 114 3.28 2.31 -23.74
CA HIS A 114 3.65 1.75 -25.04
C HIS A 114 4.25 0.35 -24.87
N ASP A 115 3.42 -0.69 -25.05
CA ASP A 115 3.79 -2.10 -24.93
C ASP A 115 4.29 -2.61 -26.29
N ILE A 116 5.60 -2.83 -26.39
CA ILE A 116 6.30 -3.25 -27.62
C ILE A 116 6.83 -4.66 -27.42
N ILE A 117 6.10 -5.65 -27.94
CA ILE A 117 6.32 -7.09 -27.71
C ILE A 117 7.37 -7.68 -28.67
N GLY A 118 7.71 -6.96 -29.75
CA GLY A 118 8.61 -7.49 -30.78
C GLY A 118 9.33 -6.42 -31.59
N GLY A 119 10.32 -6.87 -32.35
CA GLY A 119 11.24 -6.00 -33.09
C GLY A 119 12.54 -5.70 -32.32
N PRO A 120 13.46 -4.92 -32.91
CA PRO A 120 14.76 -4.63 -32.31
C PRO A 120 14.70 -3.87 -30.97
N GLU A 121 13.67 -3.04 -30.78
CA GLU A 121 13.48 -2.16 -29.62
C GLU A 121 12.32 -2.65 -28.73
N GLN A 122 12.12 -3.97 -28.63
CA GLN A 122 11.07 -4.54 -27.78
C GLN A 122 11.27 -4.15 -26.30
N THR A 123 10.18 -3.79 -25.64
CA THR A 123 10.11 -3.42 -24.22
C THR A 123 9.41 -4.48 -23.38
N ALA A 124 8.72 -5.42 -24.03
CA ALA A 124 8.06 -6.56 -23.41
C ALA A 124 8.69 -7.87 -23.89
N ILE A 125 9.07 -8.74 -22.94
CA ILE A 125 9.68 -10.04 -23.22
C ILE A 125 8.91 -11.17 -22.55
N HIS A 126 8.72 -12.29 -23.24
CA HIS A 126 8.22 -13.52 -22.62
C HIS A 126 9.29 -14.11 -21.70
N LEU A 127 9.01 -14.14 -20.40
CA LEU A 127 9.83 -14.85 -19.42
C LEU A 127 9.50 -16.33 -19.36
N ILE A 128 8.20 -16.64 -19.40
CA ILE A 128 7.68 -17.99 -19.27
C ILE A 128 6.79 -18.25 -20.49
N ARG A 129 7.08 -19.34 -21.19
CA ARG A 129 6.34 -19.79 -22.38
C ARG A 129 5.88 -21.23 -22.17
N ASN A 130 4.66 -21.52 -22.60
CA ASN A 130 4.06 -22.84 -22.65
C ASN A 130 4.05 -23.55 -21.28
N ALA A 131 3.83 -22.81 -20.18
CA ALA A 131 3.92 -23.35 -18.82
C ALA A 131 2.77 -24.30 -18.46
N GLY A 132 1.55 -23.90 -18.79
CA GLY A 132 0.32 -24.64 -18.51
C GLY A 132 -0.30 -25.29 -19.75
N PRO A 133 -1.58 -25.72 -19.69
CA PRO A 133 -2.29 -26.20 -20.86
C PRO A 133 -2.46 -25.09 -21.91
N PRO A 134 -2.60 -25.45 -23.21
CA PRO A 134 -2.95 -24.50 -24.26
C PRO A 134 -4.20 -23.71 -23.89
N HIS A 135 -4.17 -22.39 -24.11
CA HIS A 135 -5.33 -21.55 -23.89
C HIS A 135 -6.44 -21.90 -24.90
N LYS A 136 -7.68 -22.06 -24.42
CA LYS A 136 -8.77 -22.56 -25.28
C LYS A 136 -9.14 -21.60 -26.40
N SER A 137 -9.06 -20.30 -26.16
CA SER A 137 -9.48 -19.27 -27.11
C SER A 137 -8.33 -18.51 -27.77
N LEU A 138 -7.15 -18.43 -27.11
CA LEU A 138 -5.98 -17.70 -27.59
C LEU A 138 -5.01 -18.68 -28.25
N LYS A 139 -5.06 -18.75 -29.58
CA LYS A 139 -4.20 -19.66 -30.35
C LYS A 139 -2.73 -19.33 -30.11
N GLY A 140 -1.94 -20.36 -29.77
CA GLY A 140 -0.50 -20.23 -29.53
C GLY A 140 -0.11 -19.70 -28.15
N ALA A 141 -1.09 -19.34 -27.31
CA ALA A 141 -0.87 -18.96 -25.93
C ALA A 141 -1.20 -20.12 -24.97
N TYR A 142 -0.58 -20.10 -23.79
CA TYR A 142 -0.76 -21.12 -22.76
C TYR A 142 -1.06 -20.46 -21.42
N PHE A 143 -1.82 -21.16 -20.57
CA PHE A 143 -2.05 -20.71 -19.20
C PHE A 143 -0.71 -20.53 -18.47
N GLY A 144 -0.53 -19.39 -17.81
CA GLY A 144 0.72 -19.06 -17.11
C GLY A 144 1.82 -18.45 -17.99
N ASP A 145 1.61 -18.26 -19.30
CA ASP A 145 2.54 -17.45 -20.09
C ASP A 145 2.67 -16.06 -19.45
N THR A 146 3.92 -15.64 -19.24
CA THR A 146 4.25 -14.44 -18.45
C THR A 146 5.21 -13.54 -19.21
N MET A 147 4.88 -12.25 -19.29
CA MET A 147 5.77 -11.22 -19.80
C MET A 147 6.41 -10.42 -18.66
N ALA A 148 7.63 -9.98 -18.87
CA ALA A 148 8.19 -8.81 -18.18
C ALA A 148 8.15 -7.61 -19.11
N ILE A 149 7.86 -6.45 -18.55
CA ILE A 149 7.79 -5.18 -19.26
C ILE A 149 8.68 -4.12 -18.62
N ASP A 150 9.23 -3.27 -19.47
CA ASP A 150 9.79 -1.96 -19.15
C ASP A 150 9.33 -1.02 -20.26
N ASP A 151 8.09 -0.55 -20.18
CA ASP A 151 7.40 0.19 -21.24
C ASP A 151 7.53 1.70 -21.06
N LEU A 152 7.57 2.43 -22.17
CA LEU A 152 7.56 3.89 -22.16
C LEU A 152 6.18 4.39 -21.72
N VAL A 153 6.15 5.41 -20.85
CA VAL A 153 4.92 6.11 -20.47
C VAL A 153 4.99 7.56 -20.92
N THR A 154 3.98 8.01 -21.64
CA THR A 154 3.89 9.35 -22.24
C THR A 154 2.63 10.10 -21.80
N ASP A 155 2.62 11.42 -22.03
CA ASP A 155 1.48 12.32 -21.78
C ASP A 155 0.44 12.34 -22.92
N GLY A 156 0.71 11.66 -24.03
CA GLY A 156 -0.14 11.58 -25.21
C GLY A 156 -0.02 10.23 -25.92
N PRO A 157 -0.98 9.87 -26.79
CA PRO A 157 -1.02 8.53 -27.41
C PRO A 157 0.08 8.27 -28.45
N GLY A 158 0.87 9.29 -28.82
CA GLY A 158 1.97 9.17 -29.78
C GLY A 158 3.25 8.72 -29.09
N ILE A 159 4.06 7.88 -29.76
CA ILE A 159 5.36 7.48 -29.21
C ILE A 159 6.34 8.65 -29.08
N ASP A 160 6.13 9.70 -29.90
CA ASP A 160 6.91 10.94 -29.89
C ASP A 160 6.32 11.99 -28.92
N SER A 161 5.25 11.66 -28.17
CA SER A 161 4.69 12.51 -27.13
C SER A 161 5.66 12.65 -25.94
N GLY A 162 5.38 13.58 -25.02
CA GLY A 162 6.25 13.87 -23.89
C GLY A 162 6.43 12.63 -23.01
N SER A 163 7.67 12.17 -22.85
CA SER A 163 7.98 11.06 -21.94
C SER A 163 7.82 11.51 -20.49
N VAL A 164 6.94 10.83 -19.76
CA VAL A 164 6.64 11.14 -18.35
C VAL A 164 7.04 10.02 -17.40
N GLY A 165 7.46 8.86 -17.91
CA GLY A 165 7.90 7.77 -17.06
C GLY A 165 8.09 6.41 -17.73
N ARG A 166 8.07 5.38 -16.90
CA ARG A 166 8.19 3.97 -17.28
C ARG A 166 7.15 3.11 -16.54
N ALA A 167 6.63 2.09 -17.20
CA ALA A 167 5.79 1.06 -16.60
C ALA A 167 6.57 -0.26 -16.54
N GLN A 168 6.84 -0.73 -15.33
CA GLN A 168 7.79 -1.82 -15.08
C GLN A 168 7.14 -2.91 -14.26
N GLY A 169 7.20 -4.15 -14.73
CA GLY A 169 6.60 -5.26 -14.00
C GLY A 169 6.30 -6.46 -14.89
N THR A 170 5.19 -7.13 -14.59
CA THR A 170 4.79 -8.36 -15.30
C THR A 170 3.29 -8.40 -15.53
N TYR A 171 2.91 -9.11 -16.58
CA TYR A 171 1.56 -9.63 -16.74
C TYR A 171 1.60 -11.11 -17.15
N MET A 172 0.61 -11.87 -16.68
CA MET A 172 0.53 -13.31 -16.89
C MET A 172 -0.87 -13.73 -17.32
N LEU A 173 -0.98 -14.66 -18.28
CA LEU A 173 -2.26 -15.29 -18.62
C LEU A 173 -2.78 -16.10 -17.43
N SER A 174 -3.86 -15.60 -16.84
CA SER A 174 -4.34 -15.98 -15.51
C SER A 174 -5.61 -16.84 -15.50
N SER A 175 -6.19 -17.10 -16.67
CA SER A 175 -7.29 -18.05 -16.84
C SER A 175 -6.95 -19.07 -17.93
N GLN A 176 -7.55 -20.25 -17.82
CA GLN A 176 -7.46 -21.29 -18.85
C GLN A 176 -8.58 -21.17 -19.91
N HIS A 177 -9.57 -20.30 -19.65
CA HIS A 177 -10.80 -20.22 -20.43
C HIS A 177 -11.14 -18.80 -20.86
N GLU A 178 -10.76 -17.81 -20.06
CA GLU A 178 -11.01 -16.40 -20.33
C GLU A 178 -9.72 -15.69 -20.74
N GLU A 179 -9.85 -14.69 -21.59
CA GLU A 179 -8.72 -13.98 -22.21
C GLU A 179 -8.23 -12.87 -21.29
N VAL A 180 -7.71 -13.29 -20.13
CA VAL A 180 -7.44 -12.41 -19.00
C VAL A 180 -6.02 -12.52 -18.50
N LEU A 181 -5.40 -11.36 -18.36
CA LEU A 181 -4.11 -11.19 -17.73
C LEU A 181 -4.31 -10.85 -16.25
N VAL A 182 -3.38 -11.27 -15.41
CA VAL A 182 -3.15 -10.62 -14.11
C VAL A 182 -1.91 -9.75 -14.26
N ALA A 183 -2.04 -8.47 -13.94
CA ALA A 183 -0.97 -7.48 -14.03
C ALA A 183 -0.47 -7.09 -12.64
N ALA A 184 0.84 -6.91 -12.53
CA ALA A 184 1.52 -6.31 -11.39
C ALA A 184 2.62 -5.40 -11.92
N VAL A 185 2.33 -4.09 -11.93
CA VAL A 185 3.14 -3.09 -12.63
C VAL A 185 3.39 -1.89 -11.72
N THR A 186 4.63 -1.43 -11.67
CA THR A 186 5.03 -0.18 -11.03
C THR A 186 5.18 0.87 -12.11
N VAL A 187 4.47 1.99 -11.98
CA VAL A 187 4.65 3.16 -12.83
C VAL A 187 5.61 4.11 -12.13
N THR A 188 6.74 4.38 -12.77
CA THR A 188 7.78 5.31 -12.30
C THR A 188 7.66 6.61 -13.08
N LEU A 189 7.36 7.71 -12.39
CA LEU A 189 7.20 9.03 -13.00
C LEU A 189 8.53 9.77 -12.97
N THR A 190 8.97 10.27 -14.12
CA THR A 190 10.24 11.00 -14.29
C THR A 190 10.03 12.47 -14.61
N ASP A 191 8.81 12.88 -14.94
CA ASP A 191 8.46 14.27 -15.24
C ASP A 191 7.16 14.71 -14.53
N GLY A 192 6.87 16.00 -14.60
CA GLY A 192 5.69 16.61 -14.02
C GLY A 192 5.72 16.75 -12.49
N PRO A 193 4.57 17.06 -11.86
CA PRO A 193 4.49 17.40 -10.44
C PRO A 193 4.84 16.22 -9.51
N TYR A 194 4.85 15.00 -10.03
CA TYR A 194 5.15 13.77 -9.30
C TYR A 194 6.46 13.11 -9.73
N SER A 195 7.33 13.83 -10.45
CA SER A 195 8.66 13.34 -10.82
C SER A 195 9.41 12.75 -9.60
N GLY A 196 10.07 11.61 -9.82
CA GLY A 196 10.75 10.82 -8.80
C GLY A 196 9.83 9.99 -7.91
N SER A 197 8.52 9.98 -8.15
CA SER A 197 7.55 9.15 -7.43
C SER A 197 7.15 7.93 -8.23
N THR A 198 6.63 6.92 -7.54
CA THR A 198 6.05 5.73 -8.17
C THR A 198 4.66 5.42 -7.61
N PHE A 199 3.86 4.71 -8.38
CA PHE A 199 2.66 4.03 -7.88
C PHE A 199 2.58 2.62 -8.45
N VAL A 200 1.92 1.72 -7.73
CA VAL A 200 1.81 0.30 -8.12
C VAL A 200 0.37 -0.03 -8.46
N ILE A 201 0.16 -0.61 -9.64
CA ILE A 201 -1.11 -1.15 -10.09
C ILE A 201 -1.08 -2.68 -10.04
N ALA A 202 -2.15 -3.27 -9.54
CA ALA A 202 -2.33 -4.70 -9.51
C ALA A 202 -3.80 -5.06 -9.78
N GLY A 203 -4.04 -6.01 -10.68
CA GLY A 203 -5.41 -6.41 -10.99
C GLY A 203 -5.53 -7.33 -12.19
N ARG A 204 -6.77 -7.64 -12.53
CA ARG A 204 -7.14 -8.50 -13.67
C ARG A 204 -7.48 -7.60 -14.86
N VAL A 205 -6.98 -7.95 -16.03
CA VAL A 205 -7.19 -7.23 -17.29
C VAL A 205 -7.78 -8.18 -18.32
N GLY A 206 -8.99 -7.92 -18.79
CA GLY A 206 -9.52 -8.59 -19.98
C GLY A 206 -8.87 -8.00 -21.23
N ILE A 207 -8.29 -8.85 -22.08
CA ILE A 207 -7.54 -8.43 -23.27
C ILE A 207 -8.43 -7.65 -24.26
N TYR A 208 -9.71 -8.00 -24.34
CA TYR A 208 -10.69 -7.42 -25.25
C TYR A 208 -11.79 -6.61 -24.55
N ASP A 209 -11.66 -6.37 -23.25
CA ASP A 209 -12.63 -5.54 -22.54
C ASP A 209 -12.46 -4.07 -22.95
N ASP A 210 -13.57 -3.34 -23.07
CA ASP A 210 -13.54 -1.89 -23.36
C ASP A 210 -12.67 -1.12 -22.36
N LYS A 211 -12.69 -1.56 -21.08
CA LYS A 211 -11.82 -1.12 -20.00
C LYS A 211 -11.78 -2.16 -18.88
N SER A 212 -10.63 -2.29 -18.24
CA SER A 212 -10.45 -3.07 -17.00
C SER A 212 -10.07 -2.16 -15.84
N GLU A 213 -10.58 -2.41 -14.64
CA GLU A 213 -10.22 -1.67 -13.43
C GLU A 213 -9.17 -2.44 -12.63
N LEU A 214 -8.05 -1.78 -12.30
CA LEU A 214 -6.99 -2.32 -11.45
C LEU A 214 -6.84 -1.48 -10.19
N ALA A 215 -6.49 -2.12 -9.08
CA ALA A 215 -6.27 -1.41 -7.84
C ALA A 215 -4.91 -0.70 -7.85
N ILE A 216 -4.88 0.52 -7.33
CA ILE A 216 -3.64 1.18 -6.91
C ILE A 216 -3.35 0.73 -5.48
N VAL A 217 -2.36 -0.13 -5.33
CA VAL A 217 -2.06 -0.80 -4.06
C VAL A 217 -1.04 -0.03 -3.20
N GLY A 218 -0.47 1.04 -3.74
CA GLY A 218 0.50 1.87 -3.03
C GLY A 218 1.24 2.84 -3.94
N GLY A 219 2.14 3.60 -3.32
CA GLY A 219 3.07 4.48 -4.03
C GLY A 219 4.21 4.96 -3.14
N THR A 220 5.16 5.64 -3.75
CA THR A 220 6.39 6.16 -3.13
C THR A 220 6.54 7.66 -3.38
N GLY A 221 7.54 8.28 -2.76
CA GLY A 221 7.79 9.72 -2.92
C GLY A 221 6.56 10.57 -2.56
N GLN A 222 6.15 11.41 -3.49
CA GLN A 222 5.02 12.33 -3.36
C GLN A 222 3.66 11.59 -3.46
N LEU A 223 3.69 10.34 -3.92
CA LEU A 223 2.56 9.40 -3.99
C LEU A 223 2.57 8.37 -2.85
N ARG A 224 3.32 8.63 -1.78
CA ARG A 224 3.41 7.71 -0.63
C ARG A 224 2.03 7.40 -0.06
N ARG A 225 1.73 6.10 0.08
CA ARG A 225 0.41 5.58 0.52
C ARG A 225 -0.75 5.98 -0.42
N ALA A 226 -0.46 6.14 -1.71
CA ALA A 226 -1.50 6.23 -2.73
C ALA A 226 -2.44 5.03 -2.65
N ALA A 227 -3.73 5.29 -2.82
CA ALA A 227 -4.79 4.29 -2.91
C ALA A 227 -5.87 4.80 -3.85
N GLY A 228 -6.44 3.91 -4.65
CA GLY A 228 -7.39 4.24 -5.71
C GLY A 228 -7.45 3.15 -6.76
N TYR A 229 -7.75 3.52 -7.99
CA TYR A 229 -7.84 2.60 -9.13
C TYR A 229 -7.25 3.20 -10.40
N VAL A 230 -6.97 2.33 -11.36
CA VAL A 230 -6.65 2.70 -12.75
C VAL A 230 -7.63 2.01 -13.67
N LEU A 231 -8.20 2.77 -14.60
CA LEU A 231 -8.87 2.18 -15.76
C LEU A 231 -7.82 1.94 -16.84
N TRP A 232 -7.60 0.67 -17.15
CA TRP A 232 -6.75 0.18 -18.22
C TRP A 232 -7.59 0.00 -19.48
N ARG A 233 -7.27 0.75 -20.53
CA ARG A 233 -8.00 0.73 -21.79
C ARG A 233 -7.04 0.58 -22.97
N MET A 234 -7.37 -0.31 -23.91
CA MET A 234 -6.62 -0.39 -25.16
C MET A 234 -6.93 0.85 -26.01
N ALA A 235 -5.96 1.75 -26.15
CA ALA A 235 -6.17 3.03 -26.84
C ALA A 235 -5.94 2.89 -28.35
N LYS A 236 -4.89 2.17 -28.75
CA LYS A 236 -4.52 1.98 -30.14
C LYS A 236 -3.72 0.69 -30.35
N VAL A 237 -4.06 -0.07 -31.38
CA VAL A 237 -3.20 -1.13 -31.92
C VAL A 237 -2.38 -0.53 -33.05
N VAL A 238 -1.07 -0.41 -32.87
CA VAL A 238 -0.17 0.17 -33.89
C VAL A 238 0.31 -0.92 -34.85
N SER A 239 0.60 -2.11 -34.34
CA SER A 239 0.90 -3.31 -35.11
C SER A 239 0.55 -4.56 -34.28
N GLU A 240 0.79 -5.77 -34.82
CA GLU A 240 0.61 -7.02 -34.07
C GLU A 240 1.52 -7.14 -32.82
N VAL A 241 2.59 -6.34 -32.76
CA VAL A 241 3.59 -6.38 -31.68
C VAL A 241 3.76 -5.02 -30.99
N TYR A 242 2.89 -4.06 -31.25
CA TYR A 242 2.94 -2.75 -30.61
C TYR A 242 1.53 -2.23 -30.32
N ILE A 243 1.24 -2.09 -29.03
CA ILE A 243 -0.04 -1.64 -28.50
C ILE A 243 0.19 -0.40 -27.61
N VAL A 244 -0.74 0.55 -27.69
CA VAL A 244 -0.80 1.68 -26.76
C VAL A 244 -1.97 1.46 -25.81
N VAL A 245 -1.68 1.46 -24.52
CA VAL A 245 -2.64 1.35 -23.43
C VAL A 245 -2.81 2.72 -22.78
N GLU A 246 -4.06 3.19 -22.70
CA GLU A 246 -4.42 4.36 -21.91
C GLU A 246 -4.64 3.94 -20.45
N LEU A 247 -3.98 4.64 -19.54
CA LEU A 247 -4.12 4.50 -18.09
C LEU A 247 -4.80 5.76 -17.54
N ILE A 248 -6.06 5.62 -17.13
CA ILE A 248 -6.81 6.69 -16.45
C ILE A 248 -6.69 6.42 -14.95
N VAL A 249 -5.90 7.23 -14.27
CA VAL A 249 -5.48 7.02 -12.88
C VAL A 249 -6.30 7.92 -11.97
N ASP A 250 -7.05 7.31 -11.07
CA ASP A 250 -7.83 7.98 -10.02
C ASP A 250 -7.32 7.50 -8.66
N MET A 251 -6.54 8.34 -7.99
CA MET A 251 -6.01 8.00 -6.67
C MET A 251 -6.12 9.15 -5.68
N SER A 252 -5.85 8.82 -4.43
CA SER A 252 -5.73 9.80 -3.37
C SER A 252 -4.49 9.50 -2.55
N VAL A 253 -3.91 10.52 -1.92
CA VAL A 253 -2.77 10.40 -1.01
C VAL A 253 -3.05 11.17 0.28
N PRO A 254 -2.42 10.82 1.42
CA PRO A 254 -2.56 11.60 2.65
C PRO A 254 -2.21 13.08 2.43
N ALA A 255 -2.97 14.04 2.96
CA ALA A 255 -2.68 15.47 2.76
C ALA A 255 -1.34 15.92 3.34
N ASN A 256 -0.78 15.16 4.30
CA ASN A 256 0.55 15.41 4.85
C ASN A 256 1.68 14.69 4.08
N ALA A 257 1.37 13.95 3.02
CA ALA A 257 2.39 13.49 2.09
C ALA A 257 3.04 14.71 1.44
N ALA A 258 4.35 14.65 1.18
CA ALA A 258 5.10 15.73 0.55
C ALA A 258 4.34 16.27 -0.66
N ALA A 259 4.07 17.58 -0.64
CA ALA A 259 3.34 18.24 -1.70
C ALA A 259 4.14 18.16 -3.01
N PRO A 260 3.46 18.07 -4.18
CA PRO A 260 4.12 18.16 -5.48
C PRO A 260 5.10 19.33 -5.50
N SER A 261 6.36 19.09 -5.88
CA SER A 261 7.29 20.19 -6.20
C SER A 261 6.62 21.07 -7.24
N ASN A 262 6.55 22.39 -7.00
CA ASN A 262 5.91 23.37 -7.88
C ASN A 262 6.54 23.36 -9.30
N GLY A 263 6.10 22.42 -10.12
CA GLY A 263 6.18 22.41 -11.57
C GLY A 263 4.75 22.52 -12.06
N SER A 264 4.49 23.59 -12.81
CA SER A 264 3.24 23.93 -13.53
C SER A 264 2.15 22.86 -13.52
N SER A 265 1.01 23.21 -12.93
CA SER A 265 -0.26 22.49 -13.00
C SER A 265 -0.62 22.14 -14.44
N LEU A 266 -0.31 20.93 -14.87
CA LEU A 266 -0.97 20.32 -16.03
C LEU A 266 -2.25 19.67 -15.52
N ALA A 267 -3.31 20.47 -15.48
CA ALA A 267 -4.65 19.92 -15.61
C ALA A 267 -4.76 19.47 -17.07
N ILE A 268 -4.67 18.15 -17.30
CA ILE A 268 -4.99 17.57 -18.60
C ILE A 268 -6.45 17.13 -18.51
N GLU A 269 -7.31 17.90 -19.17
CA GLU A 269 -8.74 17.65 -19.36
C GLU A 269 -8.98 16.46 -20.32
#